data_AF-A0A7K2LT48-F1
#
_entry.id   AF-A0A7K2LT48-F1
#
_cell.length_a   1.000
_cell.length_b   1.000
_cell.length_c   1.000
_cell.angle_alpha   90.00
_cell.angle_beta   90.00
_cell.angle_gamma   90.00
#
_symmetry.space_group_name_H-M   'P 1'
#
loop_
_entity.id
_entity.type
_entity.pdbx_description
1 polymer ?
#
loop_
_entity_poly.entity_id
_entity_poly.type
_entity_poly.pdbx_seq_one_letter_code
_entity_poly.pdbx_strand_id
1 'polypeptide(L)'
;MTGAAAPTARLLVAGVGNIFLADDAFGPEVLRALQDRPLPPEVRVRDFGIRGLDLAYELLTGYAAAVLVDAAPRGHRPGTLSLIEPDLPDGADCAPP
;
A
#
# COMPACT_ATOMS: atom_id res chain seq x y z
N MET A 1 -4.35 37.45 2.92
CA MET A 1 -4.14 36.36 3.90
C MET A 1 -4.34 35.05 3.17
N THR A 2 -3.26 34.50 2.60
CA THR A 2 -3.23 33.20 1.95
C THR A 2 -3.27 32.14 3.03
N GLY A 3 -4.37 31.38 3.11
CA GLY A 3 -4.41 30.17 3.92
C GLY A 3 -3.41 29.17 3.35
N ALA A 4 -2.43 28.76 4.14
CA ALA A 4 -1.58 27.64 3.79
C ALA A 4 -2.48 26.41 3.64
N ALA A 5 -2.50 25.82 2.44
CA ALA A 5 -3.18 24.55 2.23
C ALA A 5 -2.55 23.52 3.20
N ALA A 6 -3.39 22.84 3.99
CA ALA A 6 -2.96 21.72 4.81
C ALA A 6 -2.19 20.72 3.93
N PRO A 7 -1.10 20.12 4.41
CA PRO A 7 -0.37 19.12 3.63
C PRO A 7 -1.36 18.03 3.22
N THR A 8 -1.56 17.83 1.92
CA THR A 8 -2.41 16.75 1.40
C THR A 8 -1.89 15.44 1.96
N ALA A 9 -2.68 14.81 2.83
CA ALA A 9 -2.35 13.55 3.49
C ALA A 9 -2.02 12.49 2.42
N ARG A 10 -0.76 12.04 2.39
CA ARG A 10 -0.27 11.13 1.34
C ARG A 10 -0.68 9.70 1.66
N LEU A 11 -1.17 8.97 0.66
CA LEU A 11 -1.54 7.56 0.76
C LEU A 11 -0.58 6.71 -0.08
N LEU A 12 -0.18 5.55 0.42
CA LEU A 12 0.61 4.56 -0.33
C LEU A 12 -0.24 3.32 -0.63
N VAL A 13 -0.25 2.90 -1.89
CA VAL A 13 -0.67 1.55 -2.29
C VAL A 13 0.58 0.81 -2.77
N ALA A 14 0.99 -0.21 -2.04
CA ALA A 14 2.22 -0.95 -2.26
C ALA A 14 1.91 -2.39 -2.70
N GLY A 15 2.40 -2.77 -3.88
CA GLY A 15 2.35 -4.16 -4.35
C GLY A 15 3.53 -4.96 -3.83
N VAL A 16 3.26 -6.11 -3.24
CA VAL A 16 4.25 -7.08 -2.76
C VAL A 16 4.00 -8.41 -3.45
N GLY A 17 5.09 -9.14 -3.70
CA GLY A 17 5.02 -10.49 -4.24
C GLY A 17 6.04 -10.74 -5.37
N ASN A 18 6.21 -12.00 -5.73
CA ASN A 18 7.15 -12.42 -6.77
C ASN A 18 6.41 -12.80 -8.06
N ILE A 19 6.60 -12.00 -9.11
CA ILE A 19 6.01 -12.26 -10.44
C ILE A 19 6.41 -13.61 -11.05
N PHE A 20 7.50 -14.22 -10.56
CA PHE A 20 7.95 -15.55 -11.00
C PHE A 20 7.30 -16.71 -10.24
N LEU A 21 6.49 -16.44 -9.21
CA LEU A 21 5.87 -17.45 -8.34
C LEU A 21 4.34 -17.49 -8.46
N ALA A 22 3.83 -17.68 -9.68
CA ALA A 22 2.40 -17.91 -9.96
C ALA A 22 1.49 -16.88 -9.26
N ASP A 23 0.62 -17.32 -8.34
CA ASP A 23 -0.34 -16.46 -7.64
C ASP A 23 0.32 -15.42 -6.72
N ASP A 24 1.61 -15.58 -6.39
CA ASP A 24 2.41 -14.59 -5.66
C ASP A 24 2.61 -13.29 -6.48
N ALA A 25 2.32 -13.32 -7.78
CA ALA A 25 2.28 -12.13 -8.63
C ALA A 25 1.07 -11.21 -8.36
N PHE A 26 0.15 -11.60 -7.47
CA PHE A 26 -1.11 -10.89 -7.23
C PHE A 26 -0.91 -9.39 -6.94
N GLY A 27 0.01 -9.03 -6.05
CA GLY A 27 0.33 -7.62 -5.76
C GLY A 27 0.72 -6.86 -7.03
N PRO A 28 1.86 -7.18 -7.68
CA PRO A 28 2.27 -6.54 -8.93
C PRO A 28 1.16 -6.43 -9.98
N GLU A 29 0.34 -7.48 -10.15
CA GLU A 29 -0.77 -7.48 -11.11
C GLU A 29 -1.91 -6.52 -10.73
N VAL A 30 -2.25 -6.39 -9.44
CA VAL A 30 -3.21 -5.37 -8.96
C VAL A 30 -2.67 -3.97 -9.22
N LEU A 31 -1.39 -3.74 -8.94
CA LEU A 31 -0.75 -2.44 -9.12
C LEU A 31 -0.71 -2.06 -10.61
N ARG A 32 -0.42 -3.02 -11.49
CA ARG A 32 -0.53 -2.87 -12.95
C ARG A 32 -1.94 -2.50 -13.38
N ALA A 33 -2.97 -3.15 -12.84
CA ALA A 33 -4.37 -2.82 -13.14
C ALA A 33 -4.82 -1.45 -12.59
N LEU A 34 -4.18 -0.94 -11.53
CA LEU A 34 -4.45 0.38 -10.95
C LEU A 34 -3.84 1.53 -11.77
N GLN A 35 -2.75 1.28 -12.52
CA GLN A 35 -2.10 2.30 -13.37
C GLN A 35 -3.05 2.89 -14.42
N ASP A 36 -3.99 2.09 -14.91
CA ASP A 36 -4.96 2.50 -15.94
C ASP A 36 -6.22 3.18 -15.35
N ARG A 37 -6.25 3.43 -14.03
CA ARG A 37 -7.43 4.01 -13.36
C ARG A 37 -7.16 5.43 -12.86
N PRO A 38 -8.16 6.33 -12.91
CA PRO A 38 -8.05 7.61 -12.24
C PRO A 38 -8.00 7.40 -10.74
N LEU A 39 -6.95 7.91 -10.09
CA LEU A 39 -6.77 7.90 -8.65
C LEU A 39 -6.67 9.33 -8.13
N PRO A 40 -7.05 9.57 -6.86
CA PRO A 40 -6.82 10.87 -6.21
C PRO A 40 -5.32 11.24 -6.26
N PRO A 41 -4.99 12.53 -6.42
CA PRO A 41 -3.60 12.99 -6.57
C PRO A 41 -2.71 12.69 -5.35
N GLU A 42 -3.31 12.49 -4.18
CA GLU A 42 -2.64 12.12 -2.94
C GLU A 42 -2.24 10.64 -2.86
N VAL A 43 -2.74 9.79 -3.77
CA VAL A 43 -2.45 8.35 -3.80
C VAL A 43 -1.20 8.06 -4.62
N ARG A 44 -0.21 7.45 -3.98
CA ARG A 44 0.98 6.91 -4.63
C ARG A 44 0.86 5.41 -4.78
N VAL A 45 1.03 4.93 -6.01
CA VAL A 45 0.95 3.52 -6.38
C VAL A 45 2.35 3.04 -6.74
N ARG A 46 2.84 2.00 -6.08
CA ARG A 46 4.20 1.49 -6.33
C ARG A 46 4.29 -0.01 -6.17
N ASP A 47 4.90 -0.66 -7.15
CA ASP A 47 5.26 -2.08 -7.09
C ASP A 47 6.64 -2.24 -6.43
N PHE A 48 6.68 -2.98 -5.32
CA PHE A 48 7.91 -3.33 -4.61
C PHE A 48 8.37 -4.74 -4.95
N GLY A 49 7.49 -5.61 -5.45
CA GLY A 49 7.76 -7.02 -5.64
C GLY A 49 8.34 -7.65 -4.37
N ILE A 50 9.55 -8.18 -4.48
CA ILE A 50 10.30 -8.80 -3.36
C ILE A 50 11.20 -7.82 -2.59
N ARG A 51 11.16 -6.52 -2.89
CA ARG A 51 12.07 -5.50 -2.31
C ARG A 51 11.58 -5.00 -0.94
N GLY A 52 11.50 -5.91 0.03
CA GLY A 52 10.96 -5.61 1.37
C GLY A 52 11.71 -4.49 2.11
N LEU A 53 13.03 -4.36 1.92
CA LEU A 53 13.81 -3.29 2.53
C LEU A 53 13.47 -1.91 1.94
N ASP A 54 13.30 -1.82 0.62
CA ASP A 54 12.89 -0.58 -0.06
C ASP A 54 11.49 -0.15 0.41
N LEU A 55 10.58 -1.10 0.59
CA LEU A 55 9.25 -0.86 1.15
C LEU A 55 9.35 -0.32 2.58
N ALA A 56 10.16 -0.93 3.44
CA ALA A 56 10.34 -0.47 4.81
C ALA A 56 10.84 0.98 4.86
N TYR A 57 11.83 1.33 4.03
CA TYR A 57 12.30 2.71 3.93
C TYR A 57 11.26 3.68 3.35
N GLU A 58 10.47 3.24 2.36
CA GLU A 58 9.39 4.05 1.81
C GLU A 58 8.34 4.40 2.88
N LEU A 59 7.97 3.44 3.73
CA LEU A 59 6.99 3.66 4.80
C LEU A 59 7.45 4.73 5.81
N LEU A 60 8.75 4.92 6.00
CA LEU A 60 9.32 5.96 6.86
C LEU A 60 9.17 7.38 6.30
N THR A 61 8.71 7.55 5.06
CA THR A 61 8.61 8.87 4.41
C THR A 61 7.40 9.70 4.87
N GLY A 62 6.55 9.16 5.75
CA GLY A 62 5.42 9.87 6.37
C GLY A 62 4.17 9.84 5.51
N TYR A 63 3.60 8.65 5.34
CA TYR A 63 2.26 8.43 4.78
C TYR A 63 1.21 8.47 5.87
N ALA A 64 0.02 9.01 5.54
CA ALA A 64 -1.11 9.00 6.45
C ALA A 64 -1.78 7.63 6.57
N ALA A 65 -1.73 6.85 5.49
CA ALA A 65 -2.06 5.43 5.49
C ALA A 65 -1.29 4.70 4.39
N ALA A 66 -1.09 3.39 4.59
CA ALA A 66 -0.50 2.50 3.61
C ALA A 66 -1.38 1.25 3.44
N VAL A 67 -1.68 0.91 2.19
CA VAL A 67 -2.38 -0.32 1.80
C VAL A 67 -1.36 -1.23 1.12
N LEU A 68 -1.07 -2.37 1.74
CA LEU A 68 -0.20 -3.38 1.17
C LEU A 68 -1.08 -4.44 0.47
N VAL A 69 -0.75 -4.74 -0.78
CA VAL A 69 -1.42 -5.74 -1.59
C VAL A 69 -0.47 -6.90 -1.81
N ASP A 70 -0.82 -8.07 -1.28
CA ASP A 70 0.02 -9.27 -1.29
C ASP A 70 -0.83 -10.54 -1.40
N ALA A 71 -0.23 -11.63 -1.87
CA ALA A 71 -0.82 -12.96 -1.82
C ALA A 71 -0.45 -13.65 -0.51
N ALA A 72 -1.45 -14.09 0.26
CA ALA A 72 -1.20 -14.79 1.52
C ALA A 72 -2.03 -16.08 1.64
N PRO A 73 -1.42 -17.21 2.04
CA PRO A 73 -2.16 -18.45 2.29
C PRO A 73 -2.95 -18.32 3.60
N ARG A 74 -4.28 -18.28 3.51
CA ARG A 74 -5.16 -18.14 4.69
C ARG A 74 -6.19 -19.25 4.88
N GLY A 75 -6.10 -20.32 4.10
CA GLY A 75 -7.04 -21.45 4.15
C GLY A 75 -8.44 -21.13 3.62
N HIS A 76 -8.62 -19.98 2.95
CA HIS A 76 -9.86 -19.64 2.24
C HIS A 76 -9.86 -20.22 0.83
N ARG A 77 -10.99 -20.12 0.13
CA ARG A 77 -11.07 -20.49 -1.30
C ARG A 77 -10.12 -19.58 -2.12
N PRO A 78 -9.43 -20.09 -3.15
CA PRO A 78 -8.59 -19.27 -4.03
C PRO A 78 -9.34 -18.04 -4.56
N GLY A 79 -8.65 -16.89 -4.60
CA GLY A 79 -9.23 -15.60 -5.00
C GLY A 79 -10.07 -14.89 -3.95
N THR A 80 -10.20 -15.44 -2.72
CA THR A 80 -10.87 -14.73 -1.63
C THR A 80 -10.02 -13.54 -1.18
N LEU A 81 -10.55 -12.33 -1.32
CA LEU A 81 -9.94 -11.12 -0.79
C LEU A 81 -10.15 -11.02 0.71
N SER A 82 -9.18 -10.44 1.40
CA SER A 82 -9.27 -10.25 2.83
C SER A 82 -8.49 -9.04 3.29
N LEU A 83 -9.07 -8.31 4.24
CA LEU A 83 -8.41 -7.20 4.91
C LEU A 83 -7.72 -7.71 6.18
N ILE A 84 -6.51 -7.22 6.43
CA ILE A 84 -5.76 -7.42 7.68
C ILE A 84 -5.39 -6.02 8.15
N GLU A 85 -5.86 -5.65 9.32
CA GLU A 85 -5.47 -4.42 9.98
C GLU A 85 -4.35 -4.76 10.96
N PRO A 86 -3.17 -4.12 10.86
CA PRO A 86 -2.10 -4.36 11.81
C PRO A 86 -2.46 -3.73 13.17
N ASP A 87 -2.17 -4.46 14.25
CA ASP A 87 -2.17 -3.88 15.59
C ASP A 87 -0.99 -2.90 15.69
N LEU A 88 -1.28 -1.61 15.69
CA LEU A 88 -0.28 -0.55 15.80
C LEU A 88 -0.07 -0.19 17.29
N PRO A 89 1.17 0.08 17.72
CA PRO A 89 1.43 0.55 19.07
C PRO A 89 0.77 1.93 19.32
N ASP A 90 0.32 2.16 20.56
CA ASP A 90 -0.29 3.43 20.97
C ASP A 90 0.60 4.63 20.60
N GLY A 91 0.01 5.63 19.93
CA GLY A 91 0.73 6.80 19.42
C GLY A 91 1.22 6.69 17.97
N ALA A 92 0.94 5.58 17.29
CA ALA A 92 1.07 5.44 15.84
C ALA A 92 -0.13 6.00 15.06
N ASP A 93 -1.07 6.67 15.74
CA ASP A 93 -2.07 7.49 15.08
C ASP A 93 -1.34 8.48 14.17
N CYS A 94 -1.71 8.48 12.89
CA CYS A 94 -1.27 9.51 11.97
C CYS A 94 -1.66 10.85 12.58
N ALA A 95 -0.66 11.63 13.00
CA ALA A 95 -0.90 12.96 13.54
C ALA A 95 -1.80 13.74 12.57
N PRO A 96 -2.87 14.38 13.06
CA PRO A 96 -3.72 15.16 12.18
C PRO A 96 -2.92 16.33 11.57
N PRO A 97 -3.30 16.80 10.36
CA PRO A 97 -2.60 17.88 9.67
C PRO A 97 -2.66 19.22 10.40
#